data_AF-A0A654DBW9-F1
#
_entry.id   AF-A0A654DBW9-F1
#
_cell.length_a   1.000
_cell.length_b   1.000
_cell.length_c   1.000
_cell.angle_alpha   90.00
_cell.angle_beta   90.00
_cell.angle_gamma   90.00
#
_symmetry.space_group_name_H-M   'P 1'
#
loop_
_entity.id
_entity.type
_entity.pdbx_description
1 polymer ?
#
loop_
_entity_poly.entity_id
_entity_poly.type
_entity_poly.pdbx_seq_one_letter_code
_entity_poly.pdbx_strand_id
1 'polypeptide(L)'
;MKTMTGQGADWPVPHAELVDYIRRVEAFTGVSGPASYPWDATRHYAFPPVARNASADAMARGCAASGITAADAPAALVSRDRDQPHWGQRQACVNCGTCHQGCRNAAKTSMDTCYLPQAVAQGAEIRAGARVLSLDIDRNGRVAGVIYRQHGEERRQRCRAVFLCAGGVETPRLLLNLGIANASGQVGRNFMAHVATQVWGSFDAEMRMNRGYPSSLISEDMLRPADADFAGGYLIQSLGVLPVNLANGLARGAGLWGERLQQLLLGYNRLGGIGINGDCLPHPDNRLTLSDELDAFGHRKARIDFSYHANERAIDRHARRTMATIWDAAGARDVFAIDRSAHTIGTCRMGDDGDSAVVDADGRSFEIPNLLICDNSIFPSALAANPALTIMALSLRTAEKFLAA
;
A
#
# COMPACT_ATOMS: atom_id res chain seq x y z
N MET A 1 -3.56 -16.38 5.97
CA MET A 1 -2.14 -16.71 6.23
C MET A 1 -2.05 -17.90 7.17
N LYS A 2 -2.61 -17.80 8.39
CA LYS A 2 -2.52 -18.78 9.47
C LYS A 2 -2.98 -20.19 9.07
N THR A 3 -4.14 -20.33 8.44
CA THR A 3 -4.63 -21.64 7.99
C THR A 3 -3.69 -22.32 6.98
N MET A 4 -2.97 -21.55 6.16
CA MET A 4 -2.09 -22.10 5.12
C MET A 4 -0.67 -22.38 5.61
N THR A 5 -0.14 -21.55 6.53
CA THR A 5 1.29 -21.56 6.89
C THR A 5 1.55 -21.87 8.36
N GLY A 6 0.50 -21.95 9.19
CA GLY A 6 0.60 -22.05 10.64
C GLY A 6 1.02 -20.75 11.35
N GLN A 7 1.28 -19.67 10.60
CA GLN A 7 1.79 -18.39 11.13
C GLN A 7 0.92 -17.20 10.71
N GLY A 8 1.02 -16.09 11.45
CA GLY A 8 0.26 -14.86 11.18
C GLY A 8 -1.23 -14.98 11.52
N ALA A 9 -2.08 -14.28 10.77
CA ALA A 9 -3.53 -14.25 10.98
C ALA A 9 -4.31 -14.51 9.67
N ASP A 10 -5.53 -15.01 9.81
CA ASP A 10 -6.45 -15.13 8.69
C ASP A 10 -7.35 -13.90 8.61
N TRP A 11 -7.87 -13.67 7.41
CA TRP A 11 -8.81 -12.59 7.16
C TRP A 11 -10.21 -13.07 7.55
N PRO A 12 -10.97 -12.33 8.37
CA PRO A 12 -12.36 -12.65 8.70
C PRO A 12 -13.32 -12.27 7.56
N VAL A 13 -12.81 -12.15 6.32
CA VAL A 13 -13.57 -11.80 5.12
C VAL A 13 -13.39 -12.92 4.09
N PRO A 14 -14.48 -13.50 3.55
CA PRO A 14 -14.39 -14.51 2.50
C PRO A 14 -13.61 -14.01 1.28
N HIS A 15 -12.67 -14.82 0.78
CA HIS A 15 -11.84 -14.48 -0.36
C HIS A 15 -12.67 -14.09 -1.60
N ALA A 16 -13.70 -14.87 -1.94
CA ALA A 16 -14.54 -14.60 -3.10
C ALA A 16 -15.32 -13.27 -2.98
N GLU A 17 -15.77 -12.91 -1.77
CA GLU A 17 -16.42 -11.63 -1.51
C GLU A 17 -15.44 -10.47 -1.74
N LEU A 18 -14.23 -10.56 -1.18
CA LEU A 18 -13.22 -9.51 -1.34
C LEU A 18 -12.79 -9.33 -2.81
N VAL A 19 -12.66 -10.43 -3.56
CA VAL A 19 -12.34 -10.38 -5.01
C VAL A 19 -13.44 -9.70 -5.81
N ASP A 20 -14.72 -9.90 -5.47
CA ASP A 20 -15.83 -9.18 -6.12
C ASP A 20 -15.71 -7.65 -5.91
N TYR A 21 -15.47 -7.22 -4.67
CA TYR A 21 -15.24 -5.81 -4.37
C TYR A 21 -14.01 -5.23 -5.09
N ILE A 22 -12.92 -6.01 -5.19
CA ILE A 22 -11.74 -5.62 -5.95
C ILE A 22 -12.11 -5.34 -7.41
N ARG A 23 -12.82 -6.26 -8.08
CA ARG A 23 -13.24 -6.08 -9.48
C ARG A 23 -14.10 -4.84 -9.69
N ARG A 24 -15.01 -4.56 -8.75
CA ARG A 24 -15.87 -3.36 -8.77
C ARG A 24 -15.05 -2.08 -8.65
N VAL A 25 -14.06 -2.05 -7.75
CA VAL A 25 -13.14 -0.90 -7.62
C VAL A 25 -12.27 -0.74 -8.87
N GLU A 26 -11.76 -1.83 -9.44
CA GLU A 26 -10.96 -1.78 -10.68
C GLU A 26 -11.75 -1.20 -11.85
N ALA A 27 -13.00 -1.65 -12.02
CA ALA A 27 -13.90 -1.13 -13.04
C ALA A 27 -14.19 0.37 -12.82
N PHE A 28 -14.47 0.76 -11.58
CA PHE A 28 -14.78 2.15 -11.26
C PHE A 28 -13.56 3.09 -11.43
N THR A 29 -12.38 2.65 -11.01
CA THR A 29 -11.15 3.46 -11.06
C THR A 29 -10.44 3.40 -12.41
N GLY A 30 -10.82 2.45 -13.28
CA GLY A 30 -10.27 2.30 -14.62
C GLY A 30 -8.87 1.70 -14.61
N VAL A 31 -8.71 0.53 -14.00
CA VAL A 31 -7.43 -0.21 -13.99
C VAL A 31 -7.12 -0.76 -15.39
N SER A 32 -5.92 -0.44 -15.87
CA SER A 32 -5.29 -1.04 -17.05
C SER A 32 -4.58 -2.32 -16.67
N GLY A 33 -4.62 -3.35 -17.52
CA GLY A 33 -3.92 -4.61 -17.25
C GLY A 33 -3.83 -5.52 -18.48
N PRO A 34 -3.09 -6.64 -18.37
CA PRO A 34 -2.83 -7.54 -19.50
C PRO A 34 -4.10 -8.23 -20.00
N ALA A 35 -4.10 -8.62 -21.28
CA ALA A 35 -5.20 -9.41 -21.85
C ALA A 35 -5.30 -10.82 -21.25
N SER A 36 -4.16 -11.37 -20.81
CA SER A 36 -4.07 -12.68 -20.15
C SER A 36 -3.27 -12.51 -18.86
N TYR A 37 -3.81 -13.00 -17.74
CA TYR A 37 -3.16 -12.96 -16.43
C TYR A 37 -2.73 -14.39 -16.03
N PRO A 38 -1.42 -14.70 -16.02
CA PRO A 38 -0.95 -16.09 -15.88
C PRO A 38 -1.36 -16.78 -14.58
N TRP A 39 -1.57 -16.02 -13.51
CA TRP A 39 -1.83 -16.54 -12.17
C TRP A 39 -3.33 -16.67 -11.84
N ASP A 40 -4.20 -16.02 -12.60
CA ASP A 40 -5.66 -16.12 -12.46
C ASP A 40 -6.35 -15.79 -13.79
N ALA A 41 -6.79 -16.84 -14.49
CA ALA A 41 -7.45 -16.74 -15.79
C ALA A 41 -8.81 -16.01 -15.74
N THR A 42 -9.37 -15.79 -14.55
CA THR A 42 -10.65 -15.08 -14.38
C THR A 42 -10.48 -13.56 -14.34
N ARG A 43 -9.24 -13.06 -14.37
CA ARG A 43 -8.92 -11.63 -14.33
C ARG A 43 -9.05 -11.03 -15.72
N HIS A 44 -9.83 -9.96 -15.80
CA HIS A 44 -10.01 -9.17 -17.01
C HIS A 44 -9.98 -7.68 -16.66
N TYR A 45 -9.40 -6.88 -17.57
CA TYR A 45 -9.22 -5.45 -17.39
C TYR A 45 -9.92 -4.69 -18.52
N ALA A 46 -10.56 -3.57 -18.15
CA ALA A 46 -11.28 -2.74 -19.12
C ALA A 46 -10.35 -2.04 -20.12
N PHE A 47 -9.09 -1.83 -19.74
CA PHE A 47 -8.09 -1.15 -20.54
C PHE A 47 -6.84 -2.04 -20.73
N PRO A 48 -6.19 -2.00 -21.90
CA PRO A 48 -4.95 -2.73 -22.13
C PRO A 48 -3.83 -2.23 -21.21
N PRO A 49 -2.74 -2.98 -21.03
CA PRO A 49 -1.62 -2.52 -20.21
C PRO A 49 -0.98 -1.28 -20.83
N VAL A 50 -0.33 -0.47 -19.99
CA VAL A 50 0.56 0.59 -20.49
C VAL A 50 1.85 0.01 -21.03
N ALA A 51 2.48 0.72 -21.95
CA ALA A 51 3.78 0.30 -22.46
C ALA A 51 4.82 0.18 -21.34
N ARG A 52 5.60 -0.88 -21.39
CA ARG A 52 6.74 -1.13 -20.52
C ARG A 52 7.80 -0.05 -20.68
N ASN A 53 8.54 0.20 -19.61
CA ASN A 53 9.79 0.93 -19.69
C ASN A 53 10.98 -0.04 -19.86
N ALA A 54 12.18 0.49 -20.10
CA ALA A 54 13.35 -0.36 -20.34
C ALA A 54 13.66 -1.29 -19.15
N SER A 55 13.39 -0.88 -17.91
CA SER A 55 13.60 -1.71 -16.73
C SER A 55 12.64 -2.90 -16.70
N ALA A 56 11.38 -2.69 -17.05
CA ALA A 56 10.40 -3.75 -17.25
C ALA A 56 10.80 -4.69 -18.40
N ASP A 57 11.27 -4.17 -19.54
CA ASP A 57 11.73 -5.03 -20.64
C ASP A 57 12.97 -5.86 -20.27
N ALA A 58 13.91 -5.28 -19.51
CA ALA A 58 15.06 -6.01 -18.99
C ALA A 58 14.63 -7.09 -17.99
N MET A 59 13.71 -6.78 -17.08
CA MET A 59 13.15 -7.74 -16.14
C MET A 59 12.47 -8.90 -16.88
N ALA A 60 11.69 -8.61 -17.93
CA ALA A 60 11.03 -9.63 -18.73
C ALA A 60 12.04 -10.61 -19.37
N ARG A 61 13.15 -10.10 -19.91
CA ARG A 61 14.23 -10.95 -20.45
C ARG A 61 14.87 -11.82 -19.36
N GLY A 62 15.21 -11.22 -18.22
CA GLY A 62 15.80 -11.93 -17.09
C GLY A 62 14.90 -13.01 -16.53
N CYS A 63 13.61 -12.72 -16.37
CA CYS A 63 12.60 -13.69 -15.94
C CYS A 63 12.49 -14.84 -16.94
N ALA A 64 12.34 -14.55 -18.23
CA ALA A 64 12.24 -15.58 -19.28
C ALA A 64 13.46 -16.51 -19.32
N ALA A 65 14.67 -15.95 -19.22
CA ALA A 65 15.91 -16.72 -19.17
C ALA A 65 16.08 -17.55 -17.88
N SER A 66 15.42 -17.14 -16.80
CA SER A 66 15.47 -17.83 -15.50
C SER A 66 14.29 -18.78 -15.26
N GLY A 67 13.39 -18.94 -16.25
CA GLY A 67 12.18 -19.75 -16.10
C GLY A 67 11.15 -19.17 -15.12
N ILE A 68 11.20 -17.86 -14.86
CA ILE A 68 10.24 -17.14 -14.00
C ILE A 68 9.16 -16.54 -14.88
N THR A 69 7.90 -16.76 -14.53
CA THR A 69 6.76 -16.18 -15.22
C THR A 69 6.69 -14.69 -14.91
N ALA A 70 6.48 -13.86 -15.93
CA ALA A 70 6.23 -12.44 -15.77
C ALA A 70 5.14 -11.96 -16.75
N ALA A 71 4.38 -10.95 -16.33
CA ALA A 71 3.32 -10.36 -17.13
C ALA A 71 3.25 -8.84 -16.92
N ASP A 72 2.62 -8.13 -17.86
CA ASP A 72 2.31 -6.72 -17.64
C ASP A 72 1.48 -6.55 -16.38
N ALA A 73 1.79 -5.51 -15.62
CA ALA A 73 1.15 -5.28 -14.35
C ALA A 73 -0.24 -4.64 -14.51
N PRO A 74 -1.23 -5.09 -13.73
CA PRO A 74 -2.41 -4.30 -13.45
C PRO A 74 -2.01 -2.98 -12.78
N ALA A 75 -2.40 -1.85 -13.36
CA ALA A 75 -2.03 -0.52 -12.92
C ALA A 75 -3.27 0.36 -12.78
N ALA A 76 -3.39 1.04 -11.64
CA ALA A 76 -4.44 2.03 -11.39
C ALA A 76 -4.17 3.33 -12.16
N LEU A 77 -4.28 3.24 -13.48
CA LEU A 77 -4.17 4.30 -14.46
C LEU A 77 -4.93 3.88 -15.73
N VAL A 78 -5.33 4.86 -16.55
CA VAL A 78 -5.98 4.60 -17.83
C VAL A 78 -4.97 4.65 -18.99
N SER A 79 -4.98 3.63 -19.85
CA SER A 79 -4.16 3.56 -21.08
C SER A 79 -4.87 4.11 -22.32
N ARG A 80 -6.14 4.52 -22.18
CA ARG A 80 -6.94 5.24 -23.18
C ARG A 80 -7.70 6.37 -22.49
N ASP A 81 -8.10 7.37 -23.25
CA ASP A 81 -8.96 8.43 -22.72
C ASP A 81 -10.25 7.83 -22.15
N ARG A 82 -10.67 8.33 -21.00
CA ARG A 82 -11.85 7.85 -20.28
C ARG A 82 -12.56 8.99 -19.59
N ASP A 83 -13.86 9.10 -19.83
CA ASP A 83 -14.71 9.98 -19.03
C ASP A 83 -14.95 9.36 -17.65
N GLN A 84 -14.55 10.09 -16.61
CA GLN A 84 -14.83 9.74 -15.23
C GLN A 84 -16.08 10.51 -14.75
N PRO A 85 -17.08 9.81 -14.20
CA PRO A 85 -18.24 10.43 -13.56
C PRO A 85 -17.85 11.55 -12.59
N HIS A 86 -18.55 12.69 -12.71
CA HIS A 86 -18.41 13.86 -11.84
C HIS A 86 -17.02 14.52 -11.80
N TRP A 87 -16.08 14.13 -12.67
CA TRP A 87 -14.76 14.75 -12.76
C TRP A 87 -14.45 15.26 -14.18
N GLY A 88 -14.69 14.46 -15.22
CA GLY A 88 -14.39 14.81 -16.61
C GLY A 88 -13.50 13.77 -17.30
N GLN A 89 -12.88 14.16 -18.42
CA GLN A 89 -12.06 13.25 -19.22
C GLN A 89 -10.65 13.07 -18.64
N ARG A 90 -10.35 11.85 -18.19
CA ARG A 90 -9.00 11.40 -17.83
C ARG A 90 -8.28 10.98 -19.10
N GLN A 91 -7.13 11.58 -19.40
CA GLN A 91 -6.40 11.29 -20.62
C GLN A 91 -5.55 10.03 -20.48
N ALA A 92 -5.28 9.37 -21.61
CA ALA A 92 -4.41 8.22 -21.68
C ALA A 92 -3.02 8.51 -21.11
N CYS A 93 -2.43 7.52 -20.44
CA CYS A 93 -1.08 7.61 -19.92
C CYS A 93 -0.06 7.87 -21.05
N VAL A 94 0.66 8.99 -20.94
CA VAL A 94 1.74 9.37 -21.87
C VAL A 94 3.13 8.88 -21.44
N ASN A 95 3.20 7.96 -20.46
CA ASN A 95 4.44 7.37 -19.97
C ASN A 95 5.52 8.40 -19.55
N CYS A 96 5.09 9.53 -18.98
CA CYS A 96 6.00 10.63 -18.64
C CYS A 96 7.00 10.28 -17.54
N GLY A 97 6.65 9.38 -16.61
CA GLY A 97 7.51 8.93 -15.52
C GLY A 97 7.29 9.57 -14.15
N THR A 98 6.40 10.56 -14.04
CA THR A 98 6.26 11.38 -12.81
C THR A 98 5.21 10.84 -11.84
N CYS A 99 4.91 9.52 -11.90
CA CYS A 99 3.79 8.91 -11.19
C CYS A 99 3.78 9.18 -9.68
N HIS A 100 4.96 9.32 -9.07
CA HIS A 100 5.12 9.59 -7.64
C HIS A 100 4.92 11.07 -7.26
N GLN A 101 4.94 12.00 -8.23
CA GLN A 101 4.80 13.44 -8.03
C GLN A 101 3.41 13.95 -8.41
N GLY A 102 2.54 13.07 -8.90
CA GLY A 102 1.23 13.41 -9.47
C GLY A 102 1.21 13.21 -10.99
N CYS A 103 0.00 13.05 -11.53
CA CYS A 103 -0.21 12.81 -12.95
C CYS A 103 -0.88 14.03 -13.60
N ARG A 104 -0.13 14.75 -14.43
CA ARG A 104 -0.62 15.95 -15.13
C ARG A 104 -1.79 15.66 -16.07
N ASN A 105 -1.85 14.45 -16.62
CA ASN A 105 -2.87 14.00 -17.55
C ASN A 105 -4.09 13.38 -16.86
N ALA A 106 -4.09 13.30 -15.52
CA ALA A 106 -5.07 12.54 -14.73
C ALA A 106 -5.21 11.06 -15.15
N ALA A 107 -4.21 10.53 -15.87
CA ALA A 107 -4.18 9.14 -16.30
C ALA A 107 -4.11 8.21 -15.09
N LYS A 108 -3.18 8.47 -14.16
CA LYS A 108 -3.04 7.73 -12.91
C LYS A 108 -4.22 8.03 -11.98
N THR A 109 -4.85 6.99 -11.46
CA THR A 109 -5.92 7.09 -10.48
C THR A 109 -5.41 7.77 -9.20
N SER A 110 -6.24 8.70 -8.72
CA SER A 110 -6.10 9.41 -7.46
C SER A 110 -7.49 9.79 -6.95
N MET A 111 -7.68 9.99 -5.65
CA MET A 111 -9.01 10.18 -5.08
C MET A 111 -9.69 11.47 -5.58
N ASP A 112 -8.91 12.50 -5.91
CA ASP A 112 -9.34 13.76 -6.53
C ASP A 112 -9.83 13.60 -7.97
N THR A 113 -9.47 12.49 -8.64
CA THR A 113 -9.90 12.16 -10.00
C THR A 113 -10.96 11.07 -10.04
N CYS A 114 -11.45 10.57 -8.90
CA CYS A 114 -12.49 9.53 -8.87
C CYS A 114 -13.54 9.74 -7.76
N TYR A 115 -13.26 9.28 -6.53
CA TYR A 115 -14.26 9.19 -5.47
C TYR A 115 -14.63 10.55 -4.84
N LEU A 116 -13.69 11.49 -4.70
CA LEU A 116 -14.00 12.79 -4.06
C LEU A 116 -14.98 13.65 -4.89
N PRO A 117 -14.77 13.83 -6.22
CA PRO A 117 -15.75 14.55 -7.05
C PRO A 117 -17.13 13.89 -7.04
N GLN A 118 -17.17 12.55 -7.09
CA GLN A 118 -18.44 11.82 -6.99
C GLN A 118 -19.11 12.03 -5.63
N ALA A 119 -18.37 11.96 -4.53
CA ALA A 119 -18.93 12.18 -3.20
C ALA A 119 -19.52 13.59 -3.08
N VAL A 120 -18.82 14.63 -3.56
CA VAL A 120 -19.31 16.01 -3.57
C VAL A 120 -20.56 16.17 -4.43
N ALA A 121 -20.60 15.55 -5.61
CA ALA A 121 -21.77 15.56 -6.47
C ALA A 121 -23.00 14.88 -5.82
N GLN A 122 -22.79 14.00 -4.85
CA GLN A 122 -23.83 13.34 -4.06
C GLN A 122 -24.09 14.04 -2.70
N GLY A 123 -23.56 15.25 -2.50
CA GLY A 123 -23.85 16.09 -1.34
C GLY A 123 -22.86 15.95 -0.18
N ALA A 124 -21.73 15.26 -0.34
CA ALA A 124 -20.68 15.24 0.68
C ALA A 124 -19.96 16.59 0.76
N GLU A 125 -19.66 17.03 1.99
CA GLU A 125 -18.86 18.22 2.24
C GLU A 125 -17.40 17.83 2.55
N ILE A 126 -16.44 18.45 1.87
CA ILE A 126 -15.00 18.25 2.13
C ILE A 126 -14.45 19.48 2.84
N ARG A 127 -13.96 19.29 4.08
CA ARG A 127 -13.34 20.35 4.89
C ARG A 127 -11.83 20.15 4.97
N ALA A 128 -11.08 20.86 4.12
CA ALA A 128 -9.62 20.88 4.21
C ALA A 128 -9.15 21.70 5.45
N GLY A 129 -7.95 21.39 5.95
CA GLY A 129 -7.39 22.06 7.14
C GLY A 129 -8.16 21.79 8.44
N ALA A 130 -9.02 20.77 8.47
CA ALA A 130 -9.80 20.36 9.63
C ALA A 130 -9.13 19.17 10.34
N ARG A 131 -8.32 19.42 11.37
CA ARG A 131 -7.64 18.38 12.14
C ARG A 131 -8.55 17.89 13.27
N VAL A 132 -8.96 16.63 13.22
CA VAL A 132 -9.70 15.99 14.32
C VAL A 132 -8.82 15.92 15.57
N LEU A 133 -9.37 16.38 16.69
CA LEU A 133 -8.72 16.36 18.00
C LEU A 133 -9.35 15.30 18.91
N SER A 134 -10.68 15.20 18.93
CA SER A 134 -11.37 14.31 19.87
C SER A 134 -12.70 13.80 19.33
N LEU A 135 -13.20 12.74 19.94
CA LEU A 135 -14.53 12.17 19.71
C LEU A 135 -15.33 12.32 20.99
N ASP A 136 -16.53 12.90 20.88
CA ASP A 136 -17.45 13.07 21.99
C ASP A 136 -18.28 11.80 22.15
N ILE A 137 -18.08 11.06 23.24
CA ILE A 137 -18.75 9.78 23.53
C ILE A 137 -19.94 10.03 24.47
N ASP A 138 -21.13 9.58 24.07
CA ASP A 138 -22.33 9.70 24.89
C ASP A 138 -22.41 8.63 26.00
N ARG A 139 -23.41 8.76 26.88
CA ARG A 139 -23.67 7.81 27.98
C ARG A 139 -23.95 6.37 27.53
N ASN A 140 -24.25 6.15 26.25
CA ASN A 140 -24.49 4.83 25.68
C ASN A 140 -23.23 4.26 25.00
N GLY A 141 -22.07 4.92 25.17
CA GLY A 141 -20.81 4.50 24.56
C GLY A 141 -20.74 4.77 23.05
N ARG A 142 -21.57 5.67 22.51
CA ARG A 142 -21.59 6.00 21.07
C ARG A 142 -20.95 7.35 20.82
N VAL A 143 -20.30 7.52 19.67
CA VAL A 143 -19.82 8.83 19.21
C VAL A 143 -21.01 9.72 18.88
N ALA A 144 -21.17 10.83 19.60
CA ALA A 144 -22.19 11.85 19.38
C ALA A 144 -21.69 13.02 18.53
N GLY A 145 -20.36 13.21 18.46
CA GLY A 145 -19.76 14.27 17.65
C GLY A 145 -18.25 14.14 17.49
N VAL A 146 -17.73 14.81 16.46
CA VAL A 146 -16.30 14.94 16.17
C VAL A 146 -15.87 16.36 16.52
N ILE A 147 -14.84 16.49 17.35
CA ILE A 147 -14.20 17.76 17.70
C ILE A 147 -12.97 17.93 16.82
N TYR A 148 -12.91 19.03 16.07
CA TYR A 148 -11.81 19.30 15.16
C TYR A 148 -11.41 20.78 15.20
N ARG A 149 -10.14 21.06 14.89
CA ARG A 149 -9.61 22.41 14.75
C ARG A 149 -9.51 22.79 13.28
N GLN A 150 -10.01 23.97 12.93
CA GLN A 150 -9.91 24.54 11.59
C GLN A 150 -9.73 26.06 11.70
N HIS A 151 -8.74 26.61 11.02
CA HIS A 151 -8.39 28.05 11.09
C HIS A 151 -8.15 28.58 12.51
N GLY A 152 -7.59 27.73 13.40
CA GLY A 152 -7.32 28.07 14.79
C GLY A 152 -8.51 27.91 15.74
N GLU A 153 -9.71 27.64 15.23
CA GLU A 153 -10.94 27.48 16.02
C GLU A 153 -11.31 26.01 16.19
N GLU A 154 -11.74 25.63 17.39
CA GLU A 154 -12.33 24.33 17.66
C GLU A 154 -13.81 24.31 17.31
N ARG A 155 -14.25 23.24 16.64
CA ARG A 155 -15.61 23.03 16.15
C ARG A 155 -16.08 21.65 16.52
N ARG A 156 -17.36 21.53 16.84
CA ARG A 156 -18.04 20.25 17.09
C ARG A 156 -19.01 19.95 15.96
N GLN A 157 -18.80 18.82 15.27
CA GLN A 157 -19.71 18.30 14.27
C GLN A 157 -20.47 17.11 14.85
N ARG A 158 -21.78 17.24 15.04
CA ARG A 158 -22.63 16.10 15.42
C ARG A 158 -22.69 15.09 14.28
N CYS A 159 -22.73 13.81 14.63
CA CYS A 159 -22.79 12.71 13.67
C CYS A 159 -23.61 11.54 14.21
N ARG A 160 -24.09 10.67 13.32
CA ARG A 160 -24.75 9.40 13.68
C ARG A 160 -23.78 8.22 13.70
N ALA A 161 -22.73 8.31 12.88
CA ALA A 161 -21.64 7.35 12.76
C ALA A 161 -20.34 8.09 12.39
N VAL A 162 -19.20 7.49 12.71
CA VAL A 162 -17.87 7.99 12.38
C VAL A 162 -17.07 6.90 11.70
N PHE A 163 -16.39 7.27 10.60
CA PHE A 163 -15.46 6.42 9.89
C PHE A 163 -14.07 7.03 10.03
N LEU A 164 -13.14 6.30 10.67
CA LEU A 164 -11.74 6.68 10.73
C LEU A 164 -11.01 6.14 9.50
N CYS A 165 -10.44 7.06 8.73
CA CYS A 165 -9.69 6.77 7.51
C CYS A 165 -8.33 7.51 7.52
N ALA A 166 -7.71 7.67 8.69
CA ALA A 166 -6.49 8.45 8.86
C ALA A 166 -5.20 7.64 8.62
N GLY A 167 -5.33 6.36 8.26
CA GLY A 167 -4.25 5.47 7.89
C GLY A 167 -3.60 4.77 9.09
N GLY A 168 -2.73 3.80 8.78
CA GLY A 168 -2.05 2.90 9.72
C GLY A 168 -1.22 3.55 10.84
N VAL A 169 -1.06 4.88 10.85
CA VAL A 169 -0.33 5.62 11.88
C VAL A 169 -1.24 6.58 12.62
N GLU A 170 -2.00 7.41 11.92
CA GLU A 170 -2.77 8.47 12.59
C GLU A 170 -4.10 7.98 13.16
N THR A 171 -4.72 6.93 12.59
CA THR A 171 -5.89 6.27 13.18
C THR A 171 -5.57 5.68 14.58
N PRO A 172 -4.60 4.75 14.74
CA PRO A 172 -4.28 4.21 16.05
C PRO A 172 -3.74 5.29 17.00
N ARG A 173 -2.99 6.28 16.49
CA ARG A 173 -2.48 7.37 17.30
C ARG A 173 -3.59 8.22 17.92
N LEU A 174 -4.64 8.53 17.15
CA LEU A 174 -5.81 9.25 17.66
C LEU A 174 -6.50 8.43 18.76
N LEU A 175 -6.79 7.16 18.48
CA LEU A 175 -7.45 6.27 19.44
C LEU A 175 -6.67 6.12 20.76
N LEU A 176 -5.33 5.97 20.68
CA LEU A 176 -4.46 5.91 21.86
C LEU A 176 -4.41 7.22 22.65
N ASN A 177 -4.47 8.38 21.98
CA ASN A 177 -4.47 9.67 22.67
C ASN A 177 -5.79 9.88 23.43
N LEU A 178 -6.89 9.41 22.85
CA LEU A 178 -8.23 9.51 23.45
C LEU A 178 -8.51 8.39 24.47
N GLY A 179 -7.74 7.30 24.45
CA GLY A 179 -7.95 6.16 25.35
C GLY A 179 -9.23 5.39 25.05
N ILE A 180 -9.60 5.29 23.77
CA ILE A 180 -10.87 4.67 23.33
C ILE A 180 -10.62 3.56 22.29
N ALA A 181 -11.59 2.65 22.17
CA ALA A 181 -11.54 1.51 21.23
C ALA A 181 -10.30 0.63 21.41
N ASN A 182 -9.80 0.50 22.64
CA ASN A 182 -8.60 -0.23 23.00
C ASN A 182 -8.79 -1.17 24.20
N ALA A 183 -10.01 -1.61 24.49
CA ALA A 183 -10.29 -2.60 25.53
C ALA A 183 -9.49 -3.91 25.34
N SER A 184 -9.28 -4.34 24.08
CA SER A 184 -8.43 -5.50 23.72
C SER A 184 -6.91 -5.26 23.90
N GLY A 185 -6.51 -4.00 24.11
CA GLY A 185 -5.10 -3.60 24.11
C GLY A 185 -4.39 -3.75 22.76
N GLN A 186 -5.14 -3.94 21.65
CA GLN A 186 -4.60 -4.19 20.31
C GLN A 186 -4.33 -2.93 19.49
N VAL A 187 -4.86 -1.76 19.88
CA VAL A 187 -4.59 -0.52 19.14
C VAL A 187 -3.09 -0.23 19.16
N GLY A 188 -2.54 -0.02 17.97
CA GLY A 188 -1.12 0.21 17.73
C GLY A 188 -0.28 -1.06 17.64
N ARG A 189 -0.74 -2.22 18.12
CA ARG A 189 0.02 -3.49 18.05
C ARG A 189 -0.02 -4.10 16.65
N ASN A 190 0.86 -5.07 16.42
CA ASN A 190 0.94 -5.81 15.16
C ASN A 190 1.26 -4.91 13.97
N PHE A 191 2.03 -3.86 14.22
CA PHE A 191 2.52 -2.98 13.16
C PHE A 191 3.32 -3.82 12.16
N MET A 192 2.91 -3.78 10.90
CA MET A 192 3.57 -4.46 9.80
C MET A 192 4.05 -3.43 8.78
N ALA A 193 5.14 -3.74 8.09
CA ALA A 193 5.56 -3.03 6.89
C ALA A 193 6.13 -4.07 5.92
N HIS A 194 5.76 -3.99 4.64
CA HIS A 194 6.32 -4.90 3.64
C HIS A 194 7.84 -4.90 3.68
N VAL A 195 8.43 -6.08 3.51
CA VAL A 195 9.80 -6.22 3.03
C VAL A 195 9.81 -5.64 1.62
N ALA A 196 10.48 -4.50 1.43
CA ALA A 196 10.38 -3.72 0.19
C ALA A 196 11.72 -3.53 -0.52
N THR A 197 12.61 -4.51 -0.34
CA THR A 197 13.95 -4.55 -0.91
C THR A 197 13.94 -4.31 -2.40
N GLN A 198 14.92 -3.54 -2.85
CA GLN A 198 15.11 -3.20 -4.25
C GLN A 198 16.50 -3.64 -4.68
N VAL A 199 16.60 -4.22 -5.87
CA VAL A 199 17.86 -4.60 -6.49
C VAL A 199 18.00 -3.86 -7.81
N TRP A 200 19.14 -3.19 -7.96
CA TRP A 200 19.46 -2.33 -9.09
C TRP A 200 20.66 -2.90 -9.83
N GLY A 201 20.74 -2.62 -11.13
CA GLY A 201 21.88 -2.98 -11.95
C GLY A 201 22.13 -1.95 -13.06
N SER A 202 23.38 -1.89 -13.51
CA SER A 202 23.84 -1.05 -14.61
C SER A 202 23.79 -1.80 -15.94
N PHE A 203 23.44 -1.13 -17.01
CA PHE A 203 23.38 -1.68 -18.37
C PHE A 203 24.24 -0.87 -19.34
N ASP A 204 24.73 -1.51 -20.41
CA ASP A 204 25.46 -0.81 -21.48
C ASP A 204 24.53 0.07 -22.33
N ALA A 205 23.24 -0.24 -22.35
CA ALA A 205 22.21 0.57 -23.00
C ALA A 205 21.76 1.72 -22.09
N GLU A 206 21.24 2.79 -22.69
CA GLU A 206 20.46 3.76 -21.92
C GLU A 206 19.11 3.16 -21.54
N MET A 207 18.87 3.04 -20.23
CA MET A 207 17.64 2.52 -19.65
C MET A 207 16.61 3.63 -19.42
N ARG A 208 17.06 4.80 -18.96
CA ARG A 208 16.20 5.95 -18.61
C ARG A 208 14.99 5.53 -17.77
N MET A 209 15.25 4.75 -16.71
CA MET A 209 14.24 4.08 -15.87
C MET A 209 13.19 5.01 -15.26
N ASN A 210 13.42 6.33 -15.22
CA ASN A 210 12.39 7.28 -14.85
C ASN A 210 11.21 7.34 -15.82
N ARG A 211 11.32 6.86 -17.06
CA ARG A 211 10.22 6.93 -18.02
C ARG A 211 9.22 5.78 -17.79
N GLY A 212 7.98 6.00 -18.20
CA GLY A 212 6.91 5.01 -18.09
C GLY A 212 6.36 4.83 -16.68
N TYR A 213 5.39 3.92 -16.55
CA TYR A 213 4.90 3.49 -15.25
C TYR A 213 5.97 2.61 -14.57
N PRO A 214 6.42 2.94 -13.34
CA PRO A 214 7.53 2.25 -12.67
C PRO A 214 7.36 0.74 -12.57
N SER A 215 6.16 0.30 -12.17
CA SER A 215 5.82 -1.10 -11.92
C SER A 215 5.05 -1.71 -13.09
N SER A 216 5.52 -1.52 -14.34
CA SER A 216 4.79 -1.98 -15.54
C SER A 216 4.90 -3.48 -15.81
N LEU A 217 5.80 -4.20 -15.13
CA LEU A 217 5.90 -5.66 -15.17
C LEU A 217 5.92 -6.23 -13.75
N ILE A 218 5.27 -7.38 -13.55
CA ILE A 218 5.27 -8.11 -12.29
C ILE A 218 5.55 -9.61 -12.47
N SER A 219 5.91 -10.27 -11.37
CA SER A 219 5.86 -11.72 -11.20
C SER A 219 5.24 -12.08 -9.85
N GLU A 220 4.24 -12.96 -9.86
CA GLU A 220 3.60 -13.53 -8.66
C GLU A 220 4.10 -14.95 -8.32
N ASP A 221 5.07 -15.50 -9.06
CA ASP A 221 5.60 -16.85 -8.80
C ASP A 221 6.15 -17.01 -7.38
N MET A 222 6.56 -15.89 -6.78
CA MET A 222 7.14 -15.84 -5.43
C MET A 222 6.10 -15.52 -4.34
N LEU A 223 4.79 -15.46 -4.65
CA LEU A 223 3.74 -15.37 -3.64
C LEU A 223 3.69 -16.65 -2.78
N ARG A 224 4.10 -17.79 -3.35
CA ARG A 224 4.23 -19.10 -2.69
C ARG A 224 5.40 -19.88 -3.31
N PRO A 225 6.66 -19.49 -3.06
CA PRO A 225 7.81 -20.18 -3.62
C PRO A 225 7.89 -21.61 -3.07
N ALA A 226 8.20 -22.58 -3.93
CA ALA A 226 8.27 -24.00 -3.54
C ALA A 226 9.43 -24.30 -2.58
N ASP A 227 10.50 -23.50 -2.61
CA ASP A 227 11.71 -23.65 -1.81
C ASP A 227 11.75 -22.68 -0.60
N ALA A 228 10.59 -22.16 -0.18
CA ALA A 228 10.50 -21.17 0.88
C ALA A 228 10.76 -21.76 2.28
N ASP A 229 11.68 -21.15 3.03
CA ASP A 229 11.90 -21.36 4.47
C ASP A 229 11.13 -20.33 5.34
N PHE A 230 10.12 -19.69 4.76
CA PHE A 230 9.31 -18.63 5.37
C PHE A 230 7.82 -18.79 5.08
N ALA A 231 7.00 -18.19 5.94
CA ALA A 231 5.57 -18.03 5.74
C ALA A 231 5.28 -16.79 4.88
N GLY A 232 4.34 -16.97 3.95
CA GLY A 232 3.96 -15.90 3.03
C GLY A 232 4.74 -15.95 1.72
N GLY A 233 4.96 -14.78 1.13
CA GLY A 233 5.69 -14.64 -0.12
C GLY A 233 5.91 -13.18 -0.48
N TYR A 234 6.25 -12.92 -1.73
CA TYR A 234 6.47 -11.57 -2.23
C TYR A 234 6.12 -11.45 -3.71
N LEU A 235 5.56 -10.30 -4.09
CA LEU A 235 5.43 -9.89 -5.50
C LEU A 235 6.73 -9.24 -5.96
N ILE A 236 7.28 -9.66 -7.11
CA ILE A 236 8.37 -8.92 -7.78
C ILE A 236 7.75 -7.94 -8.77
N GLN A 237 8.29 -6.73 -8.85
CA GLN A 237 7.88 -5.73 -9.82
C GLN A 237 9.08 -4.97 -10.40
N SER A 238 8.95 -4.54 -11.66
CA SER A 238 9.88 -3.57 -12.24
C SER A 238 9.86 -2.28 -11.44
N LEU A 239 10.96 -1.53 -11.46
CA LEU A 239 11.05 -0.22 -10.81
C LEU A 239 11.67 0.82 -11.73
N GLY A 240 11.18 2.03 -11.53
CA GLY A 240 11.68 3.25 -12.14
C GLY A 240 11.46 4.42 -11.17
N VAL A 241 12.46 5.24 -10.95
CA VAL A 241 12.37 6.38 -10.01
C VAL A 241 13.06 7.60 -10.59
N LEU A 242 12.64 8.79 -10.17
CA LEU A 242 13.35 10.03 -10.50
C LEU A 242 14.69 10.13 -9.75
N PRO A 243 15.65 10.94 -10.25
CA PRO A 243 17.01 11.00 -9.69
C PRO A 243 17.06 11.30 -8.17
N VAL A 244 16.21 12.22 -7.69
CA VAL A 244 16.17 12.58 -6.26
C VAL A 244 15.69 11.41 -5.39
N ASN A 245 14.73 10.61 -5.88
CA ASN A 245 14.25 9.44 -5.16
C ASN A 245 15.33 8.35 -5.11
N LEU A 246 16.07 8.14 -6.22
CA LEU A 246 17.21 7.22 -6.23
C LEU A 246 18.29 7.68 -5.26
N ALA A 247 18.69 8.96 -5.31
CA ALA A 247 19.75 9.50 -4.46
C ALA A 247 19.44 9.32 -2.97
N ASN A 248 18.19 9.57 -2.56
CA ASN A 248 17.75 9.30 -1.19
C ASN A 248 17.81 7.81 -0.83
N GLY A 249 17.41 6.93 -1.74
CA GLY A 249 17.49 5.49 -1.55
C GLY A 249 18.93 5.00 -1.39
N LEU A 250 19.84 5.46 -2.25
CA LEU A 250 21.27 5.13 -2.18
C LEU A 250 21.91 5.63 -0.89
N ALA A 251 21.62 6.88 -0.49
CA ALA A 251 22.20 7.47 0.70
C ALA A 251 21.70 6.80 1.99
N ARG A 252 20.38 6.64 2.13
CA ARG A 252 19.78 6.15 3.39
C ARG A 252 19.66 4.63 3.47
N GLY A 253 19.32 3.98 2.35
CA GLY A 253 19.03 2.55 2.31
C GLY A 253 20.23 1.68 1.88
N ALA A 254 21.19 2.24 1.15
CA ALA A 254 22.45 1.56 0.84
C ALA A 254 23.66 2.16 1.59
N GLY A 255 23.46 3.21 2.39
CA GLY A 255 24.51 3.85 3.17
C GLY A 255 25.66 4.43 2.31
N LEU A 256 25.36 4.86 1.08
CA LEU A 256 26.36 5.38 0.15
C LEU A 256 26.52 6.89 0.28
N TRP A 257 27.77 7.35 0.27
CA TRP A 257 28.12 8.77 0.38
C TRP A 257 29.32 9.10 -0.52
N GLY A 258 29.59 10.40 -0.71
CA GLY A 258 30.77 10.87 -1.42
C GLY A 258 30.87 10.39 -2.88
N GLU A 259 32.08 10.05 -3.30
CA GLU A 259 32.39 9.70 -4.70
C GLU A 259 31.57 8.50 -5.21
N ARG A 260 31.38 7.46 -4.38
CA ARG A 260 30.62 6.27 -4.79
C ARG A 260 29.15 6.60 -5.11
N LEU A 261 28.53 7.45 -4.29
CA LEU A 261 27.17 7.94 -4.56
C LEU A 261 27.13 8.77 -5.85
N GLN A 262 28.11 9.66 -6.04
CA GLN A 262 28.20 10.50 -7.24
C GLN A 262 28.36 9.67 -8.52
N GLN A 263 29.24 8.66 -8.52
CA GLN A 263 29.46 7.78 -9.67
C GLN A 263 28.18 7.06 -10.09
N LEU A 264 27.42 6.50 -9.14
CA LEU A 264 26.14 5.86 -9.43
C LEU A 264 25.10 6.84 -9.98
N LEU A 265 25.05 8.06 -9.44
CA LEU A 265 24.13 9.10 -9.92
C LEU A 265 24.51 9.65 -11.30
N LEU A 266 25.80 9.70 -11.64
CA LEU A 266 26.26 10.03 -12.99
C LEU A 266 25.89 8.93 -14.00
N GLY A 267 25.88 7.67 -13.56
CA GLY A 267 25.41 6.52 -14.33
C GLY A 267 23.88 6.36 -14.39
N TYR A 268 23.11 7.28 -13.80
CA TYR A 268 21.67 7.15 -13.58
C TYR A 268 20.87 6.68 -14.81
N ASN A 269 21.14 7.22 -16.00
CA ASN A 269 20.40 6.88 -17.22
C ASN A 269 20.62 5.43 -17.67
N ARG A 270 21.58 4.71 -17.10
CA ARG A 270 21.95 3.32 -17.41
C ARG A 270 21.51 2.33 -16.35
N LEU A 271 20.85 2.79 -15.30
CA LEU A 271 20.35 1.92 -14.24
C LEU A 271 18.96 1.36 -14.58
N GLY A 272 18.72 0.13 -14.12
CA GLY A 272 17.39 -0.48 -14.04
C GLY A 272 17.15 -1.05 -12.65
N GLY A 273 15.90 -1.01 -12.19
CA GLY A 273 15.50 -1.50 -10.88
C GLY A 273 14.42 -2.56 -10.94
N ILE A 274 14.48 -3.52 -10.02
CA ILE A 274 13.38 -4.40 -9.63
C ILE A 274 13.28 -4.38 -8.11
N GLY A 275 12.10 -4.61 -7.58
CA GLY A 275 11.91 -4.69 -6.14
C GLY A 275 10.73 -5.55 -5.78
N ILE A 276 10.54 -5.71 -4.48
CA ILE A 276 9.50 -6.60 -3.95
C ILE A 276 8.48 -5.89 -3.08
N ASN A 277 7.32 -6.52 -2.95
CA ASN A 277 6.41 -6.34 -1.82
C ASN A 277 6.29 -7.69 -1.11
N GLY A 278 7.11 -7.90 -0.09
CA GLY A 278 7.07 -9.10 0.73
C GLY A 278 6.12 -8.97 1.90
N ASP A 279 5.47 -10.09 2.23
CA ASP A 279 4.66 -10.22 3.44
C ASP A 279 5.48 -9.87 4.69
N CYS A 280 4.77 -9.44 5.73
CA CYS A 280 5.30 -9.22 7.06
C CYS A 280 4.29 -9.82 8.03
N LEU A 281 4.76 -10.69 8.92
CA LEU A 281 3.89 -11.29 9.92
C LEU A 281 3.52 -10.26 11.01
N PRO A 282 2.28 -10.33 11.55
CA PRO A 282 1.94 -9.57 12.74
C PRO A 282 2.80 -10.05 13.91
N HIS A 283 3.43 -9.12 14.62
CA HIS A 283 4.26 -9.41 15.78
C HIS A 283 3.90 -8.50 16.95
N PRO A 284 3.77 -9.01 18.20
CA PRO A 284 3.33 -8.23 19.35
C PRO A 284 4.31 -7.11 19.74
N ASP A 285 5.60 -7.29 19.47
CA ASP A 285 6.65 -6.28 19.75
C ASP A 285 6.69 -5.17 18.71
N ASN A 286 6.18 -5.42 17.50
CA ASN A 286 6.05 -4.40 16.47
C ASN A 286 4.79 -3.58 16.77
N ARG A 287 4.98 -2.37 17.27
CA ARG A 287 3.87 -1.55 17.76
C ARG A 287 4.08 -0.06 17.61
N LEU A 288 2.96 0.64 17.49
CA LEU A 288 2.83 2.07 17.65
C LEU A 288 2.37 2.37 19.07
N THR A 289 3.15 3.19 19.77
CA THR A 289 2.83 3.75 21.09
C THR A 289 2.87 5.27 21.02
N LEU A 290 2.60 5.93 22.15
CA LEU A 290 2.67 7.39 22.26
C LEU A 290 3.96 7.79 22.97
N SER A 291 4.69 8.76 22.40
CA SER A 291 5.82 9.39 23.08
C SER A 291 5.35 10.47 24.07
N ASP A 292 6.27 10.99 24.87
CA ASP A 292 6.00 12.13 25.76
C ASP A 292 6.00 13.48 25.01
N GLU A 293 6.43 13.51 23.76
CA GLU A 293 6.48 14.72 22.94
C GLU A 293 5.10 15.01 22.33
N LEU A 294 4.62 16.25 22.50
CA LEU A 294 3.39 16.72 21.89
C LEU A 294 3.64 17.28 20.48
N ASP A 295 2.67 17.12 19.59
CA ASP A 295 2.62 17.87 18.34
C ASP A 295 2.01 19.27 18.53
N ALA A 296 1.94 20.05 17.45
CA ALA A 296 1.37 21.39 17.46
C ALA A 296 -0.14 21.44 17.78
N PHE A 297 -0.80 20.28 17.90
CA PHE A 297 -2.21 20.12 18.22
C PHE A 297 -2.42 19.56 19.63
N GLY A 298 -1.35 19.39 20.42
CA GLY A 298 -1.42 18.89 21.79
C GLY A 298 -1.57 17.36 21.89
N HIS A 299 -1.49 16.63 20.78
CA HIS A 299 -1.50 15.17 20.80
C HIS A 299 -0.08 14.64 20.94
N ARG A 300 0.09 13.61 21.77
CA ARG A 300 1.35 12.87 21.85
C ARG A 300 1.70 12.27 20.49
N LYS A 301 2.97 12.37 20.08
CA LYS A 301 3.45 11.85 18.79
C LYS A 301 3.49 10.32 18.80
N ALA A 302 3.36 9.73 17.61
CA ALA A 302 3.54 8.30 17.46
C ALA A 302 5.03 7.93 17.65
N ARG A 303 5.28 6.94 18.50
CA ARG A 303 6.54 6.20 18.58
C ARG A 303 6.31 4.83 17.97
N ILE A 304 7.08 4.48 16.94
CA ILE A 304 6.98 3.18 16.27
C ILE A 304 8.23 2.37 16.65
N ASP A 305 8.01 1.28 17.39
CA ASP A 305 9.04 0.27 17.64
C ASP A 305 8.80 -0.85 16.61
N PHE A 306 9.73 -1.03 15.67
CA PHE A 306 9.59 -1.98 14.57
C PHE A 306 10.91 -2.68 14.26
N SER A 307 10.83 -3.98 14.00
CA SER A 307 11.92 -4.78 13.47
C SER A 307 11.38 -5.88 12.58
N TYR A 308 12.16 -6.21 11.54
CA TYR A 308 11.95 -7.46 10.82
C TYR A 308 12.36 -8.64 11.69
N HIS A 309 11.60 -9.75 11.64
CA HIS A 309 11.91 -10.96 12.39
C HIS A 309 12.50 -12.03 11.46
N ALA A 310 12.61 -13.27 11.94
CA ALA A 310 13.25 -14.35 11.20
C ALA A 310 12.58 -14.58 9.83
N ASN A 311 11.25 -14.51 9.78
CA ASN A 311 10.45 -14.67 8.58
C ASN A 311 10.76 -13.61 7.52
N GLU A 312 10.69 -12.33 7.88
CA GLU A 312 10.92 -11.22 6.94
C GLU A 312 12.38 -11.18 6.48
N ARG A 313 13.34 -11.54 7.35
CA ARG A 313 14.74 -11.72 6.95
C ARG A 313 14.93 -12.87 5.96
N ALA A 314 14.15 -13.95 6.08
CA ALA A 314 14.20 -15.07 5.14
C ALA A 314 13.61 -14.68 3.78
N ILE A 315 12.46 -13.97 3.77
CA ILE A 315 11.89 -13.35 2.56
C ILE A 315 12.92 -12.45 1.88
N ASP A 316 13.55 -11.53 2.61
CA ASP A 316 14.57 -10.61 2.06
C ASP A 316 15.75 -11.37 1.43
N ARG A 317 16.29 -12.38 2.12
CA ARG A 317 17.40 -13.20 1.58
C ARG A 317 17.00 -13.93 0.30
N HIS A 318 15.81 -14.53 0.25
CA HIS A 318 15.32 -15.23 -0.93
C HIS A 318 15.08 -14.26 -2.09
N ALA A 319 14.40 -13.14 -1.82
CA ALA A 319 14.13 -12.10 -2.80
C ALA A 319 15.39 -11.50 -3.42
N ARG A 320 16.44 -11.23 -2.64
CA ARG A 320 17.73 -10.74 -3.15
C ARG A 320 18.38 -11.73 -4.10
N ARG A 321 18.40 -13.02 -3.76
CA ARG A 321 18.97 -14.06 -4.64
C ARG A 321 18.19 -14.11 -5.95
N THR A 322 16.86 -14.21 -5.87
CA THR A 322 15.97 -14.28 -7.04
C THR A 322 16.12 -13.07 -7.95
N MET A 323 16.09 -11.85 -7.40
CA MET A 323 16.27 -10.62 -8.17
C MET A 323 17.68 -10.49 -8.77
N ALA A 324 18.73 -10.93 -8.05
CA ALA A 324 20.08 -10.96 -8.58
C ALA A 324 20.21 -11.93 -9.78
N THR A 325 19.58 -13.11 -9.71
CA THR A 325 19.50 -14.06 -10.84
C THR A 325 18.80 -13.46 -12.05
N ILE A 326 17.67 -12.77 -11.84
CA ILE A 326 16.96 -12.06 -12.93
C ILE A 326 17.88 -11.01 -13.58
N TRP A 327 18.64 -10.25 -12.79
CA TRP A 327 19.57 -9.25 -13.29
C TRP A 327 20.79 -9.81 -14.01
N ASP A 328 21.39 -10.87 -13.49
CA ASP A 328 22.48 -11.58 -14.15
C ASP A 328 22.01 -12.10 -15.52
N ALA A 329 20.86 -12.78 -15.56
CA ALA A 329 20.27 -13.29 -16.79
C ALA A 329 19.83 -12.18 -17.78
N ALA A 330 19.53 -10.98 -17.28
CA ALA A 330 19.23 -9.81 -18.10
C ALA A 330 20.48 -9.07 -18.61
N GLY A 331 21.68 -9.48 -18.19
CA GLY A 331 22.95 -8.86 -18.56
C GLY A 331 23.31 -7.59 -17.78
N ALA A 332 22.77 -7.43 -16.57
CA ALA A 332 23.12 -6.30 -15.71
C ALA A 332 24.51 -6.46 -15.10
N ARG A 333 25.20 -5.34 -14.88
CA ARG A 333 26.48 -5.25 -14.17
C ARG A 333 26.33 -4.43 -12.90
N ASP A 334 27.32 -4.50 -12.01
CA ASP A 334 27.37 -3.72 -10.77
C ASP A 334 26.08 -3.86 -9.94
N VAL A 335 25.56 -5.07 -9.81
CA VAL A 335 24.28 -5.32 -9.12
C VAL A 335 24.43 -4.97 -7.65
N PHE A 336 23.50 -4.16 -7.13
CA PHE A 336 23.47 -3.77 -5.72
C PHE A 336 22.03 -3.72 -5.20
N ALA A 337 21.89 -3.84 -3.88
CA ALA A 337 20.60 -3.79 -3.21
C ALA A 337 20.44 -2.52 -2.35
N ILE A 338 19.20 -2.08 -2.20
CA ILE A 338 18.80 -0.99 -1.30
C ILE A 338 17.79 -1.56 -0.30
N ASP A 339 18.10 -1.38 0.99
CA ASP A 339 17.21 -1.78 2.07
C ASP A 339 16.06 -0.77 2.19
N ARG A 340 14.83 -1.28 2.21
CA ARG A 340 13.63 -0.46 2.28
C ARG A 340 12.47 -1.21 2.92
N SER A 341 11.68 -0.47 3.69
CA SER A 341 10.34 -0.88 4.12
C SER A 341 9.28 -0.05 3.39
N ALA A 342 8.11 -0.65 3.16
CA ALA A 342 6.98 0.04 2.54
C ALA A 342 5.66 -0.35 3.19
N HIS A 343 4.62 0.45 2.97
CA HIS A 343 3.24 0.18 3.35
C HIS A 343 3.06 -0.25 4.82
N THR A 344 2.92 0.71 5.72
CA THR A 344 2.68 0.47 7.15
C THR A 344 1.24 0.02 7.39
N ILE A 345 0.98 -1.11 8.04
CA ILE A 345 -0.37 -1.71 8.12
C ILE A 345 -0.61 -2.47 9.43
N GLY A 346 -1.88 -2.75 9.75
CA GLY A 346 -2.29 -3.70 10.79
C GLY A 346 -2.45 -3.18 12.23
N THR A 347 -2.27 -1.88 12.45
CA THR A 347 -2.28 -1.24 13.77
C THR A 347 -3.65 -1.12 14.44
N CYS A 348 -4.75 -1.47 13.77
CA CYS A 348 -6.09 -1.60 14.33
C CYS A 348 -6.77 -2.84 13.71
N ARG A 349 -6.04 -3.97 13.67
CA ARG A 349 -6.43 -5.16 12.91
C ARG A 349 -7.87 -5.60 13.15
N MET A 350 -8.50 -6.08 12.07
CA MET A 350 -9.76 -6.80 12.15
C MET A 350 -9.56 -8.22 12.71
N GLY A 351 -10.62 -8.81 13.24
CA GLY A 351 -10.66 -10.20 13.68
C GLY A 351 -12.08 -10.66 13.99
N ASP A 352 -12.19 -11.85 14.57
CA ASP A 352 -13.48 -12.50 14.86
C ASP A 352 -14.05 -12.12 16.24
N ASP A 353 -13.23 -11.55 17.13
CA ASP A 353 -13.62 -11.20 18.49
C ASP A 353 -12.98 -9.89 19.00
N GLY A 354 -13.63 -9.29 20.00
CA GLY A 354 -13.20 -8.06 20.65
C GLY A 354 -12.10 -8.23 21.69
N ASP A 355 -11.59 -9.44 21.93
CA ASP A 355 -10.49 -9.71 22.86
C ASP A 355 -9.14 -9.66 22.14
N SER A 356 -9.13 -9.98 20.85
CA SER A 356 -7.90 -10.13 20.04
C SER A 356 -7.81 -9.19 18.84
N ALA A 357 -8.84 -8.38 18.57
CA ALA A 357 -8.88 -7.40 17.49
C ALA A 357 -9.49 -6.06 17.93
N VAL A 358 -9.43 -5.06 17.04
CA VAL A 358 -9.99 -3.71 17.28
C VAL A 358 -11.34 -3.56 16.60
N VAL A 359 -11.49 -4.15 15.41
CA VAL A 359 -12.70 -4.09 14.60
C VAL A 359 -13.13 -5.48 14.14
N ASP A 360 -14.41 -5.64 13.84
CA ASP A 360 -14.94 -6.85 13.21
C ASP A 360 -14.61 -6.91 11.70
N ALA A 361 -15.10 -7.95 11.03
CA ALA A 361 -14.93 -8.15 9.59
C ALA A 361 -15.44 -6.99 8.74
N ASP A 362 -16.43 -6.24 9.23
CA ASP A 362 -17.05 -5.11 8.54
C ASP A 362 -16.37 -3.78 8.88
N GLY A 363 -15.30 -3.81 9.67
CA GLY A 363 -14.53 -2.63 10.07
C GLY A 363 -15.17 -1.85 11.21
N ARG A 364 -16.19 -2.40 11.88
CA ARG A 364 -16.85 -1.76 13.02
C ARG A 364 -16.10 -2.06 14.31
N SER A 365 -15.90 -1.04 15.15
CA SER A 365 -15.26 -1.21 16.46
C SER A 365 -16.07 -2.17 17.34
N PHE A 366 -15.39 -3.12 17.97
CA PHE A 366 -16.00 -3.99 18.97
C PHE A 366 -16.45 -3.22 20.23
N GLU A 367 -15.78 -2.12 20.54
CA GLU A 367 -16.03 -1.32 21.75
C GLU A 367 -17.04 -0.19 21.52
N ILE A 368 -16.94 0.50 20.38
CA ILE A 368 -17.75 1.70 20.10
C ILE A 368 -18.72 1.44 18.96
N PRO A 369 -20.03 1.28 19.22
CA PRO A 369 -20.97 0.72 18.25
C PRO A 369 -21.15 1.51 16.95
N ASN A 370 -20.82 2.80 16.89
CA ASN A 370 -20.97 3.61 15.68
C ASN A 370 -19.65 4.19 15.17
N LEU A 371 -18.54 3.60 15.61
CA LEU A 371 -17.21 3.86 15.10
C LEU A 371 -16.81 2.74 14.14
N LEU A 372 -16.43 3.12 12.93
CA LEU A 372 -15.87 2.24 11.92
C LEU A 372 -14.45 2.71 11.57
N ILE A 373 -13.61 1.79 11.13
CA ILE A 373 -12.25 2.07 10.64
C ILE A 373 -12.14 1.48 9.23
N CYS A 374 -11.77 2.32 8.26
CA CYS A 374 -11.74 1.96 6.84
C CYS A 374 -10.42 2.40 6.18
N ASP A 375 -9.30 2.01 6.76
CA ASP A 375 -7.97 2.27 6.21
C ASP A 375 -7.06 1.06 6.35
N ASN A 376 -5.77 1.23 6.14
CA ASN A 376 -4.79 0.17 6.13
C ASN A 376 -4.39 -0.33 7.54
N SER A 377 -4.90 0.28 8.61
CA SER A 377 -4.73 -0.19 9.98
C SER A 377 -5.49 -1.50 10.25
N ILE A 378 -6.58 -1.79 9.52
CA ILE A 378 -7.44 -2.95 9.83
C ILE A 378 -6.92 -4.28 9.28
N PHE A 379 -5.79 -4.29 8.58
CA PHE A 379 -5.28 -5.49 7.93
C PHE A 379 -4.79 -6.52 8.97
N PRO A 380 -5.31 -7.76 8.99
CA PRO A 380 -4.84 -8.79 9.92
C PRO A 380 -3.49 -9.37 9.49
N SER A 381 -3.16 -9.30 8.19
CA SER A 381 -1.85 -9.65 7.63
C SER A 381 -1.46 -8.65 6.54
N ALA A 382 -0.16 -8.54 6.26
CA ALA A 382 0.35 -7.53 5.35
C ALA A 382 -0.09 -7.70 3.88
N LEU A 383 -0.27 -8.96 3.44
CA LEU A 383 -0.33 -9.35 2.03
C LEU A 383 1.04 -9.21 1.37
N ALA A 384 1.22 -9.88 0.23
CA ALA A 384 2.44 -9.84 -0.57
C ALA A 384 2.25 -8.99 -1.84
N ALA A 385 1.42 -7.94 -1.79
CA ALA A 385 1.08 -7.05 -2.90
C ALA A 385 0.69 -5.65 -2.41
N ASN A 386 0.81 -4.61 -3.24
CA ASN A 386 0.47 -3.23 -2.87
C ASN A 386 -0.97 -3.13 -2.28
N PRO A 387 -1.18 -2.55 -1.08
CA PRO A 387 -2.45 -2.70 -0.38
C PRO A 387 -3.55 -1.72 -0.83
N ALA A 388 -3.23 -0.70 -1.64
CA ALA A 388 -4.16 0.38 -2.01
C ALA A 388 -5.49 -0.13 -2.56
N LEU A 389 -5.44 -1.14 -3.45
CA LEU A 389 -6.64 -1.71 -4.05
C LEU A 389 -7.50 -2.46 -3.03
N THR A 390 -6.86 -3.25 -2.16
CA THR A 390 -7.55 -3.95 -1.07
C THR A 390 -8.15 -2.97 -0.06
N ILE A 391 -7.47 -1.86 0.26
CA ILE A 391 -8.01 -0.80 1.12
C ILE A 391 -9.28 -0.23 0.51
N MET A 392 -9.26 0.12 -0.79
CA MET A 392 -10.45 0.65 -1.48
C MET A 392 -11.59 -0.38 -1.52
N ALA A 393 -11.28 -1.66 -1.75
CA ALA A 393 -12.27 -2.75 -1.77
C ALA A 393 -12.93 -2.93 -0.38
N LEU A 394 -12.12 -2.93 0.69
CA LEU A 394 -12.62 -2.96 2.06
C LEU A 394 -13.46 -1.72 2.39
N SER A 395 -13.03 -0.52 1.99
CA SER A 395 -13.81 0.71 2.21
C SER A 395 -15.18 0.63 1.53
N LEU A 396 -15.25 0.13 0.30
CA LEU A 396 -16.52 -0.06 -0.41
C LEU A 396 -17.39 -1.11 0.30
N ARG A 397 -16.81 -2.23 0.70
CA ARG A 397 -17.50 -3.29 1.45
C ARG A 397 -18.08 -2.76 2.76
N THR A 398 -17.27 -2.11 3.58
CA THR A 398 -17.71 -1.54 4.86
C THR A 398 -18.82 -0.51 4.67
N ALA A 399 -18.75 0.33 3.64
CA ALA A 399 -19.82 1.28 3.34
C ALA A 399 -21.15 0.56 3.02
N GLU A 400 -21.13 -0.50 2.22
CA GLU A 400 -22.34 -1.27 1.89
C GLU A 400 -22.91 -2.02 3.10
N LYS A 401 -22.06 -2.66 3.91
CA LYS A 401 -22.49 -3.32 5.15
C LYS A 401 -23.11 -2.33 6.12
N PHE A 402 -22.52 -1.14 6.26
CA PHE A 402 -23.07 -0.07 7.09
C PHE A 402 -24.44 0.43 6.60
N LEU A 403 -24.65 0.55 5.29
CA LEU A 403 -25.92 0.99 4.72
C LEU A 403 -27.03 -0.07 4.79
N ALA A 404 -26.66 -1.35 4.87
CA ALA A 404 -27.59 -2.47 4.97
C ALA A 404 -28.07 -2.75 6.41
N ALA A 405 -27.36 -2.23 7.42
CA ALA A 405 -27.66 -2.36 8.84
C ALA A 405 -28.60 -1.26 9.35
#